data_AF-A0A3D4QIR0-F1
#
_entry.id   AF-A0A3D4QIR0-F1
#
_cell.length_a   1.000
_cell.length_b   1.000
_cell.length_c   1.000
_cell.angle_alpha   90.00
_cell.angle_beta   90.00
_cell.angle_gamma   90.00
#
_symmetry.space_group_name_H-M   'P 1'
#
loop_
_entity.id
_entity.type
_entity.pdbx_description
1 polymer ?
#
loop_
_entity_poly.entity_id
_entity_poly.type
_entity_poly.pdbx_seq_one_letter_code
_entity_poly.pdbx_strand_id
1 'polypeptide(L)' 'MARPLMPKATAVWLVENTALTFRQIAEFCG' A
#
# COMPACT_ATOMS: atom_id res chain seq x y z
N MET A 1 -4.19 0.01 13.36
CA MET A 1 -4.74 0.07 11.99
C MET A 1 -4.98 -1.35 11.50
N ALA A 2 -6.14 -1.61 10.89
CA ALA A 2 -6.39 -2.88 10.23
C ALA A 2 -5.42 -2.99 9.05
N ARG A 3 -4.48 -3.95 9.11
CA ARG A 3 -3.57 -4.21 7.99
C ARG A 3 -4.40 -4.77 6.83
N PRO A 4 -4.12 -4.37 5.58
CA PRO A 4 -4.83 -4.91 4.43
C PRO A 4 -4.70 -6.44 4.43
N LEU A 5 -5.80 -7.15 4.19
CA LEU A 5 -5.82 -8.63 4.15
C LEU A 5 -4.88 -9.19 3.06
N MET A 6 -4.68 -8.41 1.99
CA MET A 6 -3.80 -8.72 0.86
C MET A 6 -2.77 -7.59 0.66
N PRO A 7 -1.74 -7.49 1.52
CA PRO A 7 -0.85 -6.34 1.54
C PRO A 7 -0.08 -6.14 0.23
N LYS A 8 0.26 -7.23 -0.49
CA LYS A 8 0.85 -7.14 -1.83
C LYS A 8 -0.10 -6.55 -2.87
N ALA A 9 -1.33 -7.06 -2.94
CA ALA A 9 -2.31 -6.58 -3.92
C ALA A 9 -2.67 -5.12 -3.66
N THR A 10 -2.82 -4.75 -2.39
CA THR A 10 -3.07 -3.36 -1.98
C THR A 10 -1.88 -2.45 -2.29
N ALA A 11 -0.64 -2.89 -2.04
CA ALA A 11 0.54 -2.12 -2.41
C ALA A 11 0.62 -1.88 -3.92
N VAL A 12 0.37 -2.90 -4.74
CA VAL A 12 0.34 -2.77 -6.21
C VAL A 12 -0.75 -1.79 -6.65
N TRP A 13 -1.97 -1.92 -6.10
CA TRP A 13 -3.05 -1.00 -6.39
C TRP A 13 -2.69 0.45 -6.05
N LEU A 14 -2.07 0.68 -4.88
CA LEU A 14 -1.66 2.03 -4.45
C LEU A 14 -0.58 2.63 -5.36
N VAL A 15 0.37 1.83 -5.84
CA VAL A 15 1.40 2.29 -6.79
C VAL A 15 0.77 2.74 -8.12
N GLU A 16 -0.25 2.02 -8.61
CA GLU A 16 -0.86 2.32 -9.91
C GLU A 16 -1.95 3.39 -9.86
N ASN A 17 -2.66 3.53 -8.74
CA ASN A 17 -3.87 4.35 -8.63
C ASN A 17 -3.67 5.61 -7.77
N THR A 18 -2.50 5.78 -7.16
CA THR A 18 -2.20 6.95 -6.30
C THR A 18 -0.81 7.50 -6.58
N ALA A 19 -0.57 8.76 -6.19
CA ALA A 19 0.74 9.38 -6.25
C ALA A 19 1.55 9.19 -4.94
N LEU A 20 1.22 8.15 -4.15
CA LEU A 20 1.92 7.87 -2.90
C LEU A 20 3.33 7.37 -3.15
N THR A 21 4.25 7.76 -2.27
CA THR A 21 5.63 7.27 -2.32
C THR A 21 5.72 5.84 -1.78
N PHE A 22 6.74 5.10 -2.21
CA PHE A 22 7.01 3.75 -1.70
C PHE A 22 7.11 3.70 -0.16
N ARG A 23 7.59 4.76 0.48
CA ARG A 23 7.67 4.85 1.94
C ARG A 23 6.30 4.92 2.59
N GLN A 24 5.38 5.72 2.04
CA GLN A 24 4.00 5.81 2.54
C GLN A 24 3.23 4.51 2.32
N ILE A 25 3.45 3.86 1.16
CA ILE A 25 2.85 2.55 0.86
C ILE A 25 3.38 1.48 1.83
N ALA A 26 4.68 1.53 2.16
CA ALA A 26 5.28 0.63 3.16
C ALA A 26 4.71 0.85 4.57
N GLU A 27 4.49 2.09 5.00
CA GLU A 27 3.83 2.38 6.29
C GLU A 27 2.36 1.94 6.32
N PHE A 28 1.68 1.90 5.17
CA PHE A 28 0.29 1.45 5.07
C PHE A 28 0.15 -0.08 5.00
N CYS A 29 1.07 -0.77 4.31
CA CYS A 29 1.02 -2.22 4.09
C CYS A 29 1.89 -3.05 5.06
N GLY A 30 2.82 -2.43 5.80
CA GLY A 30 3.63 -3.06 6.85
C GLY A 30 2.83 -3.36 8.13
#